data_AF-Q70HY3-F1
#
_entry.id   AF-Q70HY3-F1
#
_cell.length_a   1.000
_cell.length_b   1.000
_cell.length_c   1.000
_cell.angle_alpha   90.00
_cell.angle_beta   90.00
_cell.angle_gamma   90.00
#
_symmetry.space_group_name_H-M   'P 1'
#
loop_
_entity.id
_entity.type
_entity.pdbx_description
1 polymer ?
#
loop_
_entity_poly.entity_id
_entity_poly.type
_entity_poly.pdbx_seq_one_letter_code
_entity_poly.pdbx_strand_id
1 'polypeptide(L)' 'MLPVQSSSASVRGEIVIRRAVARDAKRLSRLVRGSRAYEGPYAAMVSDYRVGPDYIENHQVFVA' A
#
# COMPACT_ATOMS: atom_id res chain seq x y z
N MET A 1 -22.19 -25.36 -4.41
CA MET A 1 -21.53 -24.14 -4.93
C MET A 1 -22.22 -22.96 -4.27
N LEU A 2 -21.62 -22.37 -3.23
CA LEU A 2 -22.22 -21.26 -2.48
C LEU A 2 -21.90 -19.93 -3.20
N PRO A 3 -22.87 -19.01 -3.35
CA PRO A 3 -22.62 -17.71 -3.98
C PRO A 3 -21.73 -16.86 -3.08
N VAL A 4 -20.60 -16.39 -3.63
CA VAL A 4 -19.79 -15.35 -3.01
C VAL A 4 -20.58 -14.05 -3.08
N GLN A 5 -21.20 -13.66 -1.97
CA GLN A 5 -21.88 -12.38 -1.88
C GLN A 5 -20.82 -11.29 -1.84
N SER A 6 -20.78 -10.45 -2.89
CA SER A 6 -20.03 -9.20 -2.88
C SER A 6 -20.75 -8.21 -1.96
N SER A 7 -20.33 -8.17 -0.70
CA SER A 7 -20.82 -7.20 0.26
C SER A 7 -20.23 -5.84 -0.06
N SER A 8 -21.05 -4.93 -0.58
CA SER A 8 -20.73 -3.51 -0.62
C SER A 8 -20.84 -2.95 0.80
N ALA A 9 -19.72 -2.66 1.47
CA ALA A 9 -19.78 -1.84 2.66
C ALA A 9 -19.17 -0.45 2.40
N SER A 10 -19.99 0.55 2.65
CA SER A 10 -19.51 1.84 3.09
C SER A 10 -20.43 2.31 4.20
N VAL A 11 -19.89 2.37 5.41
CA VAL A 11 -20.49 3.16 6.51
C VAL A 11 -19.52 4.26 6.98
N ARG A 12 -18.21 4.09 6.74
CA ARG A 12 -17.20 5.15 6.59
C ARG A 12 -16.14 4.63 5.63
N GLY A 13 -16.49 4.49 4.35
CA GLY A 13 -15.63 3.90 3.30
C GLY A 13 -14.85 2.69 3.80
N GLU A 14 -15.44 1.49 3.69
CA GLU A 14 -14.76 0.26 4.12
C GLU A 14 -13.31 0.25 3.62
N ILE A 15 -12.38 -0.05 4.54
CA ILE A 15 -10.96 -0.14 4.19
C ILE A 15 -10.78 -1.43 3.39
N VAL A 16 -10.77 -1.30 2.06
CA VAL A 16 -10.59 -2.43 1.14
C VAL A 16 -9.12 -2.57 0.80
N ILE A 17 -8.54 -3.70 1.20
CA ILE A 17 -7.19 -4.08 0.75
C ILE A 17 -7.29 -4.68 -0.65
N ARG A 18 -6.62 -4.06 -1.61
CA ARG A 18 -6.56 -4.55 -3.00
C ARG A 18 -5.14 -4.72 -3.48
N ARG A 19 -4.98 -5.45 -4.59
CA ARG A 19 -3.71 -5.52 -5.30
C ARG A 19 -3.27 -4.12 -5.73
N ALA A 20 -2.01 -3.78 -5.45
CA ALA A 20 -1.41 -2.54 -5.90
C ALA A 20 -1.08 -2.61 -7.40
N VAL A 21 -1.21 -1.48 -8.09
CA VAL A 21 -0.80 -1.30 -9.48
C VAL A 21 0.29 -0.23 -9.56
N ALA A 22 0.97 -0.10 -10.70
CA ALA A 22 2.06 0.86 -10.90
C ALA A 22 1.71 2.30 -10.45
N ARG A 23 0.46 2.75 -10.63
CA ARG A 23 -0.02 4.07 -10.17
C ARG A 23 0.05 4.26 -8.65
N ASP A 24 0.02 3.19 -7.86
CA ASP A 24 0.07 3.24 -6.40
C ASP A 24 1.50 3.48 -5.86
N ALA A 25 2.54 3.36 -6.70
CA ALA A 25 3.95 3.52 -6.32
C ALA A 25 4.23 4.79 -5.50
N LYS A 26 3.68 5.93 -5.92
CA LYS A 26 3.86 7.20 -5.22
C LYS A 26 3.17 7.23 -3.85
N ARG A 27 2.03 6.55 -3.71
CA ARG A 27 1.30 6.45 -2.44
C ARG A 27 2.04 5.54 -1.47
N LEU A 28 2.46 4.36 -1.93
CA LEU A 28 3.23 3.40 -1.14
C LEU A 28 4.56 3.99 -0.66
N SER A 29 5.27 4.70 -1.54
CA SER A 29 6.51 5.38 -1.15
C SER A 29 6.28 6.40 -0.02
N ARG A 30 5.17 7.15 -0.04
CA ARG A 30 4.84 8.09 1.04
C ARG A 30 4.49 7.37 2.35
N LEU A 31 3.78 6.25 2.27
CA LEU A 31 3.45 5.44 3.45
C LEU A 31 4.72 4.96 4.16
N VAL A 32 5.70 4.43 3.42
CA VAL A 32 6.97 3.96 4.00
C VAL A 32 7.75 5.11 4.62
N ARG A 33 7.89 6.23 3.89
CA ARG A 33 8.63 7.41 4.39
C ARG A 33 7.98 8.12 5.57
N GLY A 34 6.65 8.10 5.65
CA GLY A 34 5.88 8.69 6.74
C GLY A 34 5.59 7.72 7.89
N SER A 35 6.12 6.49 7.84
CA SER A 35 5.85 5.49 8.86
C SER A 35 6.64 5.79 10.13
N ARG A 36 5.92 5.85 11.26
CA ARG A 36 6.52 6.00 12.59
C ARG A 36 7.48 4.89 12.97
N ALA A 37 7.36 3.72 12.34
CA ALA A 37 8.28 2.60 12.56
C ALA A 37 9.73 2.94 12.18
N TYR A 38 9.93 3.88 11.26
CA TYR A 38 11.24 4.32 10.82
C TYR A 38 11.64 5.70 11.39
N GLU A 39 10.94 6.23 12.39
CA GLU A 39 11.33 7.50 13.00
C GLU A 39 12.67 7.42 13.76
N GLY A 40 13.24 8.59 14.05
CA GLY A 40 14.48 8.70 14.81
C GLY A 40 15.69 8.15 14.05
N PRO A 41 16.52 7.29 14.64
CA PRO A 41 17.76 6.81 14.03
C PRO A 41 17.58 6.12 12.67
N TYR A 42 16.38 5.58 12.43
CA TYR A 42 16.07 4.82 11.21
C TYR A 42 15.53 5.70 10.08
N ALA A 43 15.30 7.00 10.31
CA ALA A 43 14.67 7.88 9.33
C ALA A 43 15.50 7.98 8.04
N ALA A 44 16.82 7.96 8.19
CA ALA A 44 17.75 7.97 7.07
C ALA A 44 17.55 6.77 6.14
N MET A 45 17.19 5.58 6.66
CA MET A 45 17.03 4.36 5.86
C MET A 45 15.92 4.47 4.82
N VAL A 46 14.90 5.29 5.09
CA VAL A 46 13.75 5.46 4.19
C VAL A 46 13.69 6.83 3.52
N SER A 47 14.56 7.77 3.89
CA SER A 47 14.53 9.16 3.40
C SER A 47 14.38 9.28 1.87
N ASP A 48 15.16 8.51 1.12
CA ASP A 48 15.11 8.45 -0.35
C ASP A 48 14.39 7.21 -0.90
N TYR A 49 13.72 6.44 -0.05
CA TYR A 49 13.05 5.21 -0.45
C TYR A 49 11.92 5.48 -1.45
N ARG A 50 11.92 4.69 -2.52
CA ARG A 50 10.92 4.71 -3.58
C ARG A 50 10.53 3.28 -3.93
N VAL A 51 9.23 3.00 -3.85
CA VAL A 51 8.66 1.81 -4.48
C VAL A 51 8.54 2.13 -5.97
N GLY A 52 9.30 1.42 -6.81
CA GLY A 52 9.23 1.56 -8.26
C GLY A 52 7.98 0.87 -8.84
N PRO A 53 7.48 1.33 -10.00
CA PRO A 53 6.39 0.64 -10.70
C PRO A 53 6.77 -0.82 -11.03
N ASP A 54 7.99 -1.05 -11.50
CA ASP A 54 8.50 -2.40 -11.84
C ASP A 54 8.51 -3.33 -10.61
N TYR A 55 8.76 -2.78 -9.42
CA TYR A 55 8.70 -3.56 -8.18
C TYR A 55 7.27 -4.05 -7.92
N ILE A 56 6.26 -3.22 -8.15
CA ILE A 56 4.85 -3.57 -7.94
C ILE A 56 4.37 -4.60 -8.98
N GLU A 57 4.84 -4.48 -10.21
CA GLU A 57 4.51 -5.41 -11.29
C GLU A 57 5.09 -6.79 -11.02
N ASN A 58 6.32 -6.84 -10.50
CA ASN A 58 7.05 -8.10 -10.31
C ASN A 58 6.80 -8.76 -8.94
N HIS A 59 6.22 -8.04 -7.96
CA HIS A 59 6.02 -8.53 -6.60
C HIS A 59 4.58 -8.42 -6.12
N GLN A 60 4.19 -9.30 -5.19
CA GLN A 60 2.85 -9.25 -4.61
C GLN A 60 2.70 -8.15 -3.56
N VAL A 61 2.28 -6.95 -4.01
CA VAL A 61 2.09 -5.76 -3.17
C VAL A 61 0.61 -5.40 -3.05
N PHE A 62 0.17 -5.01 -1.85
CA PHE A 62 -1.23 -4.64 -1.57
C PHE A 62 -1.33 -3.22 -0.99
N VAL A 63 -2.47 -2.57 -1.22
CA VAL A 63 -2.75 -1.22 -0.76
C VAL A 63 -4.20 -1.11 -0.28
N ALA A 64 -4.39 -0.28 0.75
CA ALA A 64 -5.68 0.11 1.32
C ALA A 64 -6.18 1.44 0.74
#